data_AF-A0A1N7LW92-F1
#
_entry.id   AF-A0A1N7LW92-F1
#
_cell.length_a   1.000
_cell.length_b   1.000
_cell.length_c   1.000
_cell.angle_alpha   90.00
_cell.angle_beta   90.00
_cell.angle_gamma   90.00
#
_symmetry.space_group_name_H-M   'P 1'
#
loop_
_entity.id
_entity.type
_entity.pdbx_description
1 polymer ?
#
loop_
_entity_poly.entity_id
_entity_poly.type
_entity_poly.pdbx_seq_one_letter_code
_entity_poly.pdbx_strand_id
1 'polypeptide(L)'
;MTHSESTSWRAEPKAITVFGRSYDVRRCRKVTDTFLVTAYNLDRFSTGKDPGDPGFGVTSTGRPAVIGRTVAVDPAVIPYGSLLYIEGVGWRIAEDTGGAIRGHHIDVLMPSRKHALQFGVKRNCRVTVYIPDDLDDV
;
A
#
# COMPACT_ATOMS: atom_id res chain seq x y z
N MET A 1 -43.73 -25.34 -5.91
CA MET A 1 -43.25 -24.03 -6.42
C MET A 1 -41.87 -23.77 -5.83
N THR A 2 -40.82 -24.12 -6.55
CA THR A 2 -39.43 -23.85 -6.16
C THR A 2 -39.16 -22.36 -6.38
N HIS A 3 -38.96 -21.61 -5.30
CA HIS A 3 -38.42 -20.26 -5.40
C HIS A 3 -36.92 -20.39 -5.69
N SER A 4 -36.52 -20.04 -6.91
CA SER A 4 -35.12 -19.81 -7.27
C SER A 4 -34.71 -18.45 -6.71
N GLU A 5 -33.87 -18.43 -5.69
CA GLU A 5 -33.23 -17.20 -5.24
C GLU A 5 -32.25 -16.73 -6.30
N SER A 6 -32.54 -15.55 -6.82
CA SER A 6 -31.83 -14.82 -7.84
C SER A 6 -30.45 -14.40 -7.32
N THR A 7 -29.39 -14.93 -7.94
CA THR A 7 -28.02 -14.44 -7.78
C THR A 7 -27.96 -12.99 -8.26
N SER A 8 -28.08 -12.03 -7.34
CA SER A 8 -27.82 -10.63 -7.62
C SER A 8 -26.33 -10.46 -7.95
N TRP A 9 -26.02 -10.30 -9.23
CA TRP A 9 -24.72 -9.85 -9.72
C TRP A 9 -24.52 -8.42 -9.22
N ARG A 10 -23.80 -8.21 -8.12
CA ARG A 10 -23.35 -6.86 -7.77
C ARG A 10 -22.26 -6.48 -8.77
N ALA A 11 -22.60 -5.59 -9.71
CA ALA A 11 -21.61 -4.99 -10.58
C ALA A 11 -20.47 -4.41 -9.74
N GLU A 12 -19.22 -4.71 -10.09
CA GLU A 12 -18.07 -4.11 -9.42
C GLU A 12 -18.16 -2.58 -9.52
N PRO A 13 -17.81 -1.85 -8.45
CA PRO A 13 -17.89 -0.39 -8.46
C PRO A 13 -16.98 0.17 -9.55
N LYS A 14 -17.48 1.14 -10.34
CA LYS A 14 -16.71 1.77 -11.42
C LYS A 14 -15.52 2.59 -10.92
N ALA A 15 -15.54 3.00 -9.66
CA ALA A 15 -14.45 3.74 -9.04
C ALA A 15 -14.34 3.42 -7.55
N ILE A 16 -13.13 3.57 -7.00
CA ILE A 16 -12.81 3.44 -5.59
C ILE A 16 -12.30 4.78 -5.09
N THR A 17 -12.94 5.36 -4.07
CA THR A 17 -12.49 6.61 -3.45
C THR A 17 -11.79 6.32 -2.13
N VAL A 18 -10.51 6.66 -2.05
CA VAL A 18 -9.66 6.46 -0.87
C VAL A 18 -8.68 7.62 -0.75
N PHE A 19 -8.41 8.04 0.48
CA PHE A 19 -7.50 9.17 0.77
C PHE A 19 -7.85 10.47 0.02
N GLY A 20 -9.14 10.70 -0.25
CA GLY A 20 -9.60 11.86 -1.01
C GLY A 20 -9.36 11.78 -2.53
N ARG A 21 -8.79 10.69 -3.05
CA ARG A 21 -8.60 10.44 -4.48
C ARG A 21 -9.57 9.37 -4.97
N SER A 22 -10.19 9.64 -6.12
CA SER A 22 -11.00 8.64 -6.84
C SER A 22 -10.12 7.90 -7.85
N TYR A 23 -10.19 6.58 -7.83
CA TYR A 23 -9.50 5.69 -8.76
C TYR A 23 -10.55 5.04 -9.66
N ASP A 24 -10.54 5.37 -10.95
CA ASP A 24 -11.37 4.66 -11.94
C ASP A 24 -10.76 3.28 -12.16
N VAL A 25 -11.34 2.26 -11.52
CA VAL A 25 -10.78 0.90 -11.55
C VAL A 25 -10.82 0.28 -12.95
N ARG A 26 -11.61 0.84 -13.87
CA ARG A 26 -11.65 0.40 -15.28
C ARG A 26 -10.40 0.85 -16.05
N ARG A 27 -9.68 1.85 -15.53
CA ARG A 27 -8.40 2.36 -16.03
C ARG A 27 -7.23 1.95 -15.14
N CYS A 28 -7.42 0.85 -14.41
CA CYS A 28 -6.37 0.27 -13.59
C CYS A 28 -6.14 -1.18 -14.03
N ARG A 29 -4.88 -1.56 -14.23
CA ARG A 29 -4.51 -2.97 -14.19
C ARG A 29 -4.61 -3.48 -12.76
N LYS A 30 -5.48 -4.47 -12.54
CA LYS A 30 -5.66 -5.15 -11.24
C LYS A 30 -4.80 -6.41 -11.17
N VAL A 31 -3.98 -6.53 -10.14
CA VAL A 31 -3.15 -7.71 -9.87
C VAL A 31 -3.39 -8.15 -8.43
N THR A 32 -3.60 -9.44 -8.20
CA THR A 32 -3.73 -10.01 -6.86
C THR A 32 -2.66 -11.08 -6.67
N ASP A 33 -1.84 -10.92 -5.63
CA ASP A 33 -0.80 -11.88 -5.28
C ASP A 33 -0.58 -11.89 -3.76
N THR A 34 0.37 -12.70 -3.30
CA THR A 34 0.76 -12.86 -1.91
C THR A 34 2.10 -12.19 -1.63
N PHE A 35 2.16 -11.49 -0.50
CA PHE A 35 3.32 -10.69 -0.10
C PHE A 35 3.74 -11.00 1.34
N LEU A 36 5.03 -10.81 1.61
CA LEU A 36 5.54 -10.55 2.95
C LEU A 36 5.15 -9.12 3.32
N VAL A 37 4.48 -8.93 4.47
CA VAL A 37 4.09 -7.61 4.96
C VAL A 37 4.68 -7.38 6.33
N THR A 38 5.53 -6.36 6.42
CA THR A 38 6.13 -5.87 7.67
C THR A 38 5.64 -4.47 7.99
N ALA A 39 6.16 -3.89 9.06
CA ALA A 39 5.89 -2.50 9.41
C ALA A 39 7.17 -1.78 9.86
N TYR A 40 7.24 -0.50 9.55
CA TYR A 40 8.28 0.43 9.98
C TYR A 40 7.67 1.70 10.56
N ASN A 41 8.49 2.53 11.19
CA ASN A 41 8.14 3.89 11.59
C ASN A 41 9.27 4.84 11.18
N LEU A 42 9.08 6.14 11.40
CA LEU A 42 10.05 7.15 11.01
C LEU A 42 11.24 7.30 11.97
N ASP A 43 11.47 6.36 12.90
CA ASP A 43 12.61 6.52 13.81
C ASP A 43 13.95 6.28 13.11
N ARG A 44 15.04 6.69 13.78
CA ARG A 44 16.40 6.49 13.29
C ARG A 44 16.74 5.02 13.07
N PHE A 45 16.18 4.08 13.84
CA PHE A 45 16.47 2.66 13.67
C PHE A 45 15.91 2.11 12.35
N SER A 46 14.74 2.61 11.93
CA SER A 46 14.12 2.24 10.66
C SER A 46 14.63 3.05 9.47
N THR A 47 14.87 4.35 9.64
CA THR A 47 15.12 5.27 8.51
C THR A 47 16.54 5.85 8.46
N GLY A 48 17.32 5.68 9.53
CA GLY A 48 18.63 6.33 9.69
C GLY A 48 18.57 7.83 9.98
N LYS A 49 17.38 8.42 10.17
CA LYS A 49 17.17 9.87 10.31
C LYS A 49 16.40 10.23 11.59
N ASP A 50 16.68 11.40 12.14
CA ASP A 50 15.93 12.04 13.23
C ASP A 50 15.17 13.29 12.75
N PRO A 51 14.15 13.76 13.52
CA PRO A 51 13.53 15.05 13.27
C PRO A 51 14.58 16.17 13.20
N GLY A 52 14.66 16.84 12.04
CA GLY A 52 15.66 17.87 11.75
C GLY A 52 16.72 17.45 10.73
N ASP A 53 16.89 16.15 10.48
CA ASP A 53 17.77 15.67 9.43
C ASP A 53 17.17 15.93 8.04
N PRO A 54 18.02 16.24 7.02
CA PRO A 54 17.57 16.36 5.64
C PRO A 54 16.80 15.12 5.16
N GLY A 55 15.60 15.35 4.64
CA GLY A 55 14.73 14.29 4.14
C GLY A 55 14.15 13.37 5.22
N PHE A 56 14.11 13.79 6.48
CA PHE A 56 13.32 13.11 7.51
C PHE A 56 11.84 13.08 7.13
N GLY A 57 11.20 11.91 7.18
CA GLY A 57 9.79 11.76 6.84
C GLY A 57 9.45 12.01 5.37
N VAL A 58 10.45 12.05 4.48
CA VAL A 58 10.26 12.18 3.03
C VAL A 58 10.43 10.80 2.40
N THR A 59 9.45 10.38 1.61
CA THR A 59 9.46 9.11 0.88
C THR A 59 10.38 9.17 -0.32
N SER A 60 10.69 8.02 -0.91
CA SER A 60 11.47 7.95 -2.16
C SER A 60 10.86 8.68 -3.36
N THR A 61 9.54 8.92 -3.37
CA THR A 61 8.86 9.77 -4.38
C THR A 61 8.93 11.27 -4.06
N GLY A 62 9.64 11.66 -2.99
CA GLY A 62 9.80 13.07 -2.60
C GLY A 62 8.61 13.68 -1.85
N ARG A 63 7.58 12.87 -1.51
CA ARG A 63 6.41 13.34 -0.76
C ARG A 63 6.57 13.07 0.75
N PRO A 64 5.85 13.81 1.61
CA PRO A 64 5.78 13.46 3.02
C PRO A 64 5.16 12.07 3.23
N ALA A 65 5.79 11.27 4.08
CA ALA A 65 5.28 9.98 4.49
C ALA A 65 4.05 10.15 5.38
N VAL A 66 2.95 9.46 5.08
CA VAL A 66 1.67 9.63 5.78
C VAL A 66 1.24 8.32 6.43
N ILE A 67 1.15 8.32 7.76
CA ILE A 67 0.70 7.17 8.56
C ILE A 67 -0.69 6.71 8.09
N GLY A 68 -0.87 5.40 7.94
CA GLY A 68 -2.12 4.81 7.46
C GLY A 68 -2.36 4.90 5.95
N ARG A 69 -1.46 5.56 5.21
CA ARG A 69 -1.51 5.68 3.74
C ARG A 69 -0.28 5.09 3.08
N THR A 70 0.90 5.57 3.46
CA THR A 70 2.17 5.25 2.80
C THR A 70 2.62 3.82 3.09
N VAL A 71 3.08 3.13 2.05
CA VAL A 71 3.86 1.88 2.16
C VAL A 71 5.15 1.97 1.34
N ALA A 72 6.18 1.29 1.82
CA ALA A 72 7.38 1.02 1.06
C ALA A 72 7.22 -0.29 0.26
N VAL A 73 7.64 -0.28 -0.99
CA VAL A 73 7.55 -1.43 -1.92
C VAL A 73 8.81 -1.59 -2.75
N ASP A 74 8.91 -2.69 -3.50
CA ASP A 74 9.80 -2.79 -4.66
C ASP A 74 9.10 -2.20 -5.90
N PRO A 75 9.59 -1.06 -6.46
CA PRO A 75 8.96 -0.42 -7.62
C PRO A 75 8.95 -1.27 -8.89
N ALA A 76 9.85 -2.25 -9.00
CA ALA A 76 9.87 -3.18 -10.14
C ALA A 76 8.71 -4.18 -10.10
N VAL A 77 8.14 -4.43 -8.92
CA VAL A 77 6.99 -5.34 -8.72
C VAL A 77 5.70 -4.53 -8.57
N ILE A 78 5.72 -3.48 -7.75
CA ILE A 78 4.59 -2.59 -7.51
C ILE A 78 5.03 -1.18 -7.87
N PRO A 79 4.67 -0.66 -9.05
CA PRO A 79 4.99 0.71 -9.44
C PRO A 79 4.52 1.71 -8.38
N TYR A 80 5.29 2.78 -8.16
CA TYR A 80 4.84 3.88 -7.32
C TYR A 80 3.49 4.42 -7.78
N GLY A 81 2.71 4.98 -6.86
CA GLY A 81 1.37 5.49 -7.12
C GLY A 81 0.28 4.43 -7.17
N SER A 82 0.65 3.15 -7.25
CA SER A 82 -0.30 2.05 -7.17
C SER A 82 -1.10 2.13 -5.87
N LEU A 83 -2.39 1.82 -5.96
CA LEU A 83 -3.27 1.67 -4.81
C LEU A 83 -3.31 0.19 -4.40
N LEU A 84 -3.08 -0.10 -3.12
CA LEU A 84 -3.02 -1.44 -2.59
C LEU A 84 -4.17 -1.65 -1.61
N TYR A 85 -4.88 -2.77 -1.72
CA TYR A 85 -5.68 -3.32 -0.64
C TYR A 85 -4.98 -4.52 -0.04
N ILE A 86 -4.49 -4.38 1.19
CA ILE A 86 -3.81 -5.44 1.92
C ILE A 86 -4.83 -6.07 2.87
N GLU A 87 -5.13 -7.35 2.71
CA GLU A 87 -6.10 -8.04 3.58
C GLU A 87 -5.71 -7.95 5.06
N GLY A 88 -6.66 -7.56 5.91
CA GLY A 88 -6.44 -7.35 7.35
C GLY A 88 -5.69 -6.06 7.72
N VAL A 89 -5.29 -5.24 6.75
CA VAL A 89 -4.56 -3.97 6.98
C VAL A 89 -5.28 -2.77 6.35
N GLY A 90 -5.91 -2.98 5.19
CA GLY A 90 -6.69 -1.99 4.46
C GLY A 90 -5.93 -1.31 3.31
N TRP A 91 -6.48 -0.18 2.85
CA TRP A 91 -5.98 0.56 1.70
C TRP A 91 -4.66 1.27 1.97
N ARG A 92 -3.73 1.28 1.02
CA ARG A 92 -2.43 1.97 1.09
C ARG A 92 -1.99 2.45 -0.29
N ILE A 93 -1.00 3.35 -0.34
CA ILE A 93 -0.40 3.84 -1.59
C ILE A 93 1.10 3.54 -1.58
N ALA A 94 1.60 2.97 -2.68
CA ALA A 94 3.03 2.77 -2.92
C ALA A 94 3.72 4.11 -3.16
N GLU A 95 4.46 4.62 -2.17
CA GLU A 95 5.12 5.93 -2.27
C GLU A 95 6.57 5.88 -1.81
N ASP A 96 6.97 4.80 -1.16
CA ASP A 96 8.28 4.68 -0.55
C ASP A 96 9.02 3.42 -1.00
N THR A 97 10.32 3.36 -0.73
CA THR A 97 11.12 2.15 -0.90
C THR A 97 12.23 2.11 0.14
N GLY A 98 12.84 0.94 0.30
CA GLY A 98 13.97 0.73 1.20
C GLY A 98 14.91 -0.32 0.64
N GLY A 99 16.18 -0.29 1.03
CA GLY A 99 17.19 -1.22 0.51
C GLY A 99 16.82 -2.70 0.66
N ALA A 100 16.15 -3.04 1.77
CA ALA A 100 15.69 -4.39 2.09
C ALA A 100 14.31 -4.74 1.51
N ILE A 101 13.56 -3.77 0.98
CA ILE A 101 12.21 -3.98 0.46
C ILE A 101 12.32 -4.35 -1.02
N ARG A 102 12.44 -5.66 -1.29
CA ARG A 102 12.70 -6.24 -2.61
C ARG A 102 11.74 -7.38 -2.91
N GLY A 103 11.33 -7.50 -4.17
CA GLY A 103 10.39 -8.51 -4.64
C GLY A 103 9.00 -8.33 -4.00
N HIS A 104 8.39 -9.45 -3.57
CA HIS A 104 7.05 -9.46 -2.97
C HIS A 104 7.10 -9.11 -1.48
N HIS A 105 7.66 -7.95 -1.15
CA HIS A 105 7.75 -7.42 0.20
C HIS A 105 7.17 -6.01 0.26
N ILE A 106 6.27 -5.78 1.21
CA ILE A 106 5.65 -4.49 1.50
C ILE A 106 5.96 -4.13 2.96
N ASP A 107 6.36 -2.88 3.20
CA ASP A 107 6.58 -2.35 4.55
C ASP A 107 5.58 -1.22 4.86
N VAL A 108 4.78 -1.40 5.91
CA VAL A 108 3.68 -0.47 6.24
C VAL A 108 4.14 0.58 7.23
N LEU A 109 3.94 1.86 6.88
CA LEU A 109 4.26 2.95 7.80
C LEU A 109 3.29 2.98 8.98
N MET A 110 3.86 2.89 10.18
CA MET A 110 3.16 2.90 11.46
C MET A 110 3.51 4.16 12.28
N PRO A 111 2.63 4.58 13.20
CA PRO A 111 2.85 5.79 14.00
C PRO A 111 4.01 5.69 14.98
N SER A 112 4.40 4.48 15.39
CA SER A 112 5.55 4.30 16.29
C SER A 112 6.12 2.89 16.22
N ARG A 113 7.36 2.75 16.73
CA ARG A 113 8.04 1.47 16.88
C ARG A 113 7.22 0.42 17.64
N LYS A 114 6.50 0.84 18.68
CA LYS A 114 5.60 -0.05 19.43
C LYS A 114 4.52 -0.66 18.53
N HIS A 115 3.89 0.15 17.68
CA HIS A 115 2.88 -0.33 16.74
C HIS A 115 3.48 -1.22 15.67
N ALA A 116 4.68 -0.89 15.16
CA ALA A 116 5.38 -1.74 14.19
C ALA A 116 5.72 -3.13 14.80
N LEU A 117 6.21 -3.17 16.04
CA LEU A 117 6.48 -4.42 16.75
C LEU A 117 5.21 -5.24 17.00
N GLN A 118 4.12 -4.59 17.40
CA GLN A 118 2.82 -5.24 17.61
C GLN A 118 2.21 -5.75 16.31
N PHE A 119 2.42 -5.05 15.19
CA PHE A 119 1.98 -5.50 13.87
C PHE A 119 2.65 -6.82 13.48
N GLY A 120 3.94 -6.95 13.80
CA GLY A 120 4.74 -8.14 13.58
C GLY A 120 5.01 -8.42 12.10
N VAL A 121 5.48 -9.62 11.80
CA VAL A 121 5.72 -10.06 10.42
C VAL A 121 4.53 -10.89 9.97
N LYS A 122 3.90 -10.51 8.85
CA LYS A 122 2.80 -11.26 8.25
C LYS A 122 3.26 -11.87 6.93
N ARG A 123 3.06 -13.18 6.78
CA ARG A 123 3.48 -13.95 5.61
C ARG A 123 2.27 -14.32 4.79
N ASN A 124 2.46 -14.45 3.47
CA ASN A 124 1.44 -14.86 2.52
C ASN A 124 0.17 -13.99 2.58
N CYS A 125 0.33 -12.70 2.87
CA CYS A 125 -0.80 -11.76 2.88
C CYS A 125 -1.27 -11.56 1.45
N ARG A 126 -2.56 -11.79 1.19
CA ARG A 126 -3.15 -11.47 -0.10
C ARG A 126 -3.27 -9.95 -0.23
N VAL A 127 -2.75 -9.43 -1.34
CA VAL A 127 -2.77 -8.01 -1.67
C VAL A 127 -3.33 -7.84 -3.06
N THR A 128 -4.31 -6.95 -3.20
CA THR A 128 -4.80 -6.51 -4.50
C THR A 128 -4.21 -5.15 -4.82
N VAL A 129 -3.47 -5.07 -5.93
CA VAL A 129 -2.82 -3.87 -6.43
C VAL A 129 -3.60 -3.34 -7.63
N TYR A 130 -3.97 -2.07 -7.58
CA TYR A 130 -4.57 -1.31 -8.67
C TYR A 130 -3.51 -0.37 -9.21
N ILE A 131 -3.01 -0.67 -10.40
CA ILE A 131 -1.97 0.09 -11.10
C ILE A 131 -2.68 0.98 -12.12
N PRO A 132 -2.73 2.31 -11.92
CA PRO A 132 -3.35 3.22 -12.89
C PRO A 132 -2.64 3.13 -14.25
N ASP A 133 -3.41 3.19 -15.34
CA ASP A 133 -2.86 3.19 -16.70
C ASP A 133 -2.11 4.50 -17.02
N ASP A 134 -2.46 5.58 -16.32
CA ASP A 134 -1.90 6.93 -16.42
C ASP A 134 -1.04 7.28 -15.20
N LEU A 135 -0.09 6.40 -14.85
CA LEU A 135 0.95 6.68 -13.87
C LEU A 135 1.94 7.73 -14.42
N ASP A 136 1.45 8.93 -14.67
CA ASP A 136 2.25 10.11 -14.96
C ASP A 136 2.63 10.75 -13.61
N ASP A 137 3.92 10.69 -13.30
CA ASP A 137 4.64 11.42 -12.25
C ASP A 137 4.06 11.34 -10.81
N VAL A 138 4.43 10.28 -10.10
CA VAL A 138 4.37 10.20 -8.64
C VAL A 138 5.67 10.62 -7.99
#